data_AF-E1VP16-F1
#
_entry.id   AF-E1VP16-F1
#
_cell.length_a   1.000
_cell.length_b   1.000
_cell.length_c   1.000
_cell.angle_alpha   90.00
_cell.angle_beta   90.00
_cell.angle_gamma   90.00
#
_symmetry.space_group_name_H-M   'P 1'
#
loop_
_entity.id
_entity.type
_entity.pdbx_description
1 polymer ?
#
loop_
_entity_poly.entity_id
_entity_poly.type
_entity_poly.pdbx_seq_one_letter_code
_entity_poly.pdbx_strand_id
1 'polypeptide(L)'
;MWLGLRLHIYDVKEVSNRTYLINQETGKLSLVSDGKVIELPTYKIPEGKMLKVSGSFSEKLQFKASTKQVENKVYYILDLEGYETQTKDSTGKIIRNRVDFNWVKPALEKNKYDYIKLQFLDKDGFMLDENTINLSDSYTNVVDFSGDVTGLKYEGSFSVNPLVLSKAASLQYVYRIKSLSDAPK
;
A
#
# COMPACT_ATOMS: atom_id res chain seq x y z
N MET A 1 -46.09 23.42 6.11
CA MET A 1 -45.88 21.94 6.02
C MET A 1 -45.13 21.75 4.70
N TRP A 2 -43.82 21.57 4.65
CA TRP A 2 -43.02 20.49 5.24
C TRP A 2 -41.71 21.00 5.86
N LEU A 3 -41.40 20.49 7.06
CA LEU A 3 -40.07 20.45 7.65
C LEU A 3 -39.38 19.18 7.14
N GLY A 4 -38.09 19.24 6.86
CA GLY A 4 -37.25 18.04 6.89
C GLY A 4 -36.16 17.98 5.84
N LEU A 5 -34.95 18.38 6.23
CA LEU A 5 -33.70 17.66 5.95
C LEU A 5 -32.59 18.32 6.78
N ARG A 6 -32.37 17.81 8.00
CA ARG A 6 -31.13 18.12 8.75
C ARG A 6 -30.02 17.30 8.10
N LEU A 7 -29.32 17.90 7.13
CA LEU A 7 -28.01 17.42 6.69
C LEU A 7 -27.10 17.39 7.93
N HIS A 8 -26.81 16.19 8.42
CA HIS A 8 -25.77 16.02 9.43
C HIS A 8 -24.44 16.12 8.69
N ILE A 9 -23.94 17.34 8.55
CA ILE A 9 -22.71 17.67 7.81
C ILE A 9 -21.49 16.98 8.46
N TYR A 10 -21.60 16.55 9.71
CA TYR A 10 -20.52 15.94 10.49
C TYR A 10 -20.88 14.56 11.02
N ASP A 11 -19.97 13.61 10.82
CA ASP A 11 -19.95 12.33 11.53
C ASP A 11 -19.11 12.44 12.81
N VAL A 12 -19.51 11.74 13.86
CA VAL A 12 -18.85 11.77 15.17
C VAL A 12 -18.27 10.39 15.46
N LYS A 13 -16.96 10.34 15.73
CA LYS A 13 -16.27 9.08 16.00
C LYS A 13 -15.44 9.15 17.27
N GLU A 14 -15.70 8.23 18.19
CA GLU A 14 -14.91 8.07 19.42
C GLU A 14 -13.82 7.03 19.20
N VAL A 15 -12.58 7.41 19.48
CA VAL A 15 -11.41 6.53 19.42
C VAL A 15 -10.62 6.71 20.71
N SER A 16 -10.56 5.65 21.51
CA SER A 16 -9.99 5.67 22.86
C SER A 16 -10.68 6.73 23.74
N ASN A 17 -9.93 7.73 24.23
CA ASN A 17 -10.45 8.80 25.09
C ASN A 17 -10.62 10.13 24.31
N ARG A 18 -10.80 10.07 22.99
CA ARG A 18 -10.88 11.25 22.12
C ARG A 18 -12.08 11.15 21.19
N THR A 19 -12.71 12.29 20.95
CA THR A 19 -13.83 12.43 20.01
C THR A 19 -13.36 13.18 18.76
N TYR A 20 -13.68 12.64 17.60
CA TYR A 20 -13.34 13.21 16.30
C TYR A 20 -14.61 13.61 15.56
N LEU A 21 -14.54 14.72 14.81
CA LEU A 21 -15.57 15.19 13.90
C LEU A 21 -15.07 15.07 12.46
N ILE A 22 -15.84 14.42 11.61
CA ILE A 22 -15.53 14.24 10.19
C ILE A 22 -16.56 15.01 9.38
N ASN A 23 -16.14 16.08 8.70
CA ASN A 23 -17.02 16.81 7.79
C ASN A 23 -17.25 15.95 6.53
N GLN A 24 -18.46 15.45 6.30
CA GLN A 24 -18.77 14.53 5.21
C GLN A 24 -18.74 15.18 3.81
N GLU A 25 -18.86 16.51 3.75
CA GLU A 25 -18.83 17.25 2.47
C GLU A 25 -17.41 17.57 2.01
N THR A 26 -16.50 17.83 2.95
CA THR A 26 -15.13 18.30 2.67
C THR A 26 -14.04 17.29 3.03
N GLY A 27 -14.38 16.23 3.79
CA GLY A 27 -13.44 15.25 4.31
C GLY A 27 -12.52 15.79 5.42
N LYS A 28 -12.77 17.01 5.93
CA LYS A 28 -11.96 17.62 7.00
C LYS A 28 -12.18 16.91 8.32
N LEU A 29 -11.08 16.54 8.97
CA LEU A 29 -11.08 15.91 10.29
C LEU A 29 -10.82 16.97 11.37
N SER A 30 -11.55 16.91 12.47
CA SER A 30 -11.29 17.75 13.65
C SER A 30 -11.27 16.92 14.93
N LEU A 31 -10.46 17.31 15.90
CA LEU A 31 -10.42 16.73 17.24
C LEU A 31 -11.22 17.60 18.21
N VAL A 32 -12.06 16.98 19.04
CA VAL A 32 -12.69 17.64 20.18
C VAL A 32 -11.82 17.41 21.41
N SER A 33 -11.28 18.48 21.98
CA SER A 33 -10.49 18.46 23.21
C SER A 33 -10.82 19.69 24.05
N ASP A 34 -11.08 19.49 25.34
CA ASP A 34 -11.33 20.58 26.30
C ASP A 34 -12.40 21.59 25.85
N GLY A 35 -13.48 21.08 25.26
CA GLY A 35 -14.58 21.89 24.73
C GLY A 35 -14.25 22.68 23.46
N LYS A 36 -13.08 22.46 22.85
CA LYS A 36 -12.64 23.10 21.60
C LYS A 36 -12.61 22.10 20.45
N VAL A 37 -12.93 22.61 19.25
CA VAL A 37 -12.77 21.88 17.99
C VAL A 37 -11.45 22.32 17.36
N ILE A 38 -10.51 21.39 17.23
CA ILE A 38 -9.20 21.61 16.63
C ILE A 38 -9.22 20.97 15.25
N GLU A 39 -9.24 21.79 14.19
CA GLU A 39 -9.15 21.28 12.82
C GLU A 39 -7.79 20.59 12.64
N LEU A 40 -7.83 19.29 12.33
CA LEU A 40 -6.64 18.52 12.04
C LEU A 40 -6.30 18.74 10.57
N PRO A 41 -5.04 19.00 10.21
CA PRO A 41 -4.72 19.27 8.82
C PRO A 41 -5.02 18.04 7.96
N THR A 42 -5.65 18.25 6.81
CA THR A 42 -5.76 17.23 5.77
C THR A 42 -4.42 17.12 5.05
N TYR A 43 -3.66 16.09 5.39
CA TYR A 43 -2.40 15.79 4.73
C TYR A 43 -2.68 15.05 3.43
N LYS A 44 -2.21 15.57 2.30
CA LYS A 44 -1.80 14.69 1.20
C LYS A 44 -0.44 14.16 1.63
N ILE A 45 -0.33 12.87 1.90
CA ILE A 45 1.00 12.25 2.09
C ILE A 45 1.80 12.54 0.82
N PRO A 46 2.93 13.27 0.92
CA PRO A 46 3.85 13.35 -0.20
C PRO A 46 4.31 11.94 -0.51
N GLU A 47 3.99 11.44 -1.71
CA GLU A 47 4.57 10.20 -2.21
C GLU A 47 6.06 10.42 -2.40
N GLY A 48 6.85 10.10 -1.38
CA GLY A 48 8.29 9.93 -1.53
C GLY A 48 8.52 8.82 -2.54
N LYS A 49 9.25 9.10 -3.62
CA LYS A 49 9.63 8.09 -4.62
C LYS A 49 10.13 6.81 -3.94
N MET A 50 9.34 5.75 -4.15
CA MET A 50 9.62 4.32 -4.26
C MET A 50 10.93 3.77 -3.67
N LEU A 51 10.72 2.71 -2.87
CA LEU A 51 11.62 1.59 -2.57
C LEU A 51 13.13 1.88 -2.59
N LYS A 52 13.75 1.92 -1.41
CA LYS A 52 15.13 1.44 -1.31
C LYS A 52 15.10 -0.09 -1.44
N VAL A 53 15.07 -0.58 -2.68
CA VAL A 53 15.34 -2.00 -2.97
C VAL A 53 16.84 -2.23 -2.76
N SER A 54 17.24 -2.65 -1.56
CA SER A 54 18.58 -3.19 -1.36
C SER A 54 18.55 -4.69 -1.68
N GLY A 55 18.94 -5.05 -2.91
CA GLY A 55 19.04 -6.44 -3.37
C GLY A 55 18.51 -6.66 -4.79
N SER A 56 18.86 -7.79 -5.39
CA SER A 56 18.57 -8.20 -6.77
C SER A 56 17.11 -8.61 -7.03
N PHE A 57 16.16 -7.82 -6.51
CA PHE A 57 14.74 -7.96 -6.83
C PHE A 57 14.52 -7.84 -8.35
N SER A 58 15.26 -6.91 -8.98
CA SER A 58 15.08 -6.41 -10.34
C SER A 58 15.29 -7.40 -11.49
N GLU A 59 15.65 -8.65 -11.26
CA GLU A 59 15.90 -9.61 -12.36
C GLU A 59 14.97 -10.83 -12.35
N LYS A 60 14.24 -11.06 -11.25
CA LYS A 60 13.32 -12.20 -11.11
C LYS A 60 11.88 -11.75 -10.94
N LEU A 61 11.66 -10.72 -10.13
CA LEU A 61 10.33 -10.18 -9.86
C LEU A 61 10.33 -8.66 -10.09
N GLN A 62 9.24 -8.15 -10.63
CA GLN A 62 8.94 -6.72 -10.62
C GLN A 62 7.89 -6.44 -9.57
N PHE A 63 8.07 -5.32 -8.87
CA PHE A 63 7.17 -4.86 -7.83
C PHE A 63 6.62 -3.49 -8.21
N LYS A 64 5.29 -3.39 -8.27
CA LYS A 64 4.58 -2.13 -8.51
C LYS A 64 3.67 -1.89 -7.31
N ALA A 65 3.70 -0.68 -6.77
CA ALA A 65 2.89 -0.32 -5.63
C ALA A 65 2.21 1.03 -5.87
N SER A 66 0.97 1.12 -5.42
CA SER A 66 0.22 2.38 -5.35
C SER A 66 -0.49 2.46 -4.01
N THR A 67 -0.53 3.66 -3.44
CA THR A 67 -1.20 3.92 -2.18
C THR A 67 -2.06 5.16 -2.28
N LYS A 68 -3.19 5.14 -1.60
CA LYS A 68 -4.08 6.29 -1.48
C LYS A 68 -4.52 6.44 -0.05
N GLN A 69 -4.43 7.65 0.48
CA GLN A 69 -5.00 7.99 1.78
C GLN A 69 -6.39 8.60 1.60
N VAL A 70 -7.33 8.18 2.45
CA VAL A 70 -8.62 8.85 2.64
C VAL A 70 -8.86 8.93 4.15
N GLU A 71 -8.88 10.14 4.69
CA GLU A 71 -9.02 10.41 6.13
C GLU A 71 -7.97 9.66 6.97
N ASN A 72 -8.41 8.75 7.85
CA ASN A 72 -7.59 7.92 8.73
C ASN A 72 -7.33 6.52 8.15
N LYS A 73 -7.63 6.28 6.87
CA LYS A 73 -7.39 5.00 6.20
C LYS A 73 -6.40 5.16 5.05
N VAL A 74 -5.53 4.16 4.92
CA VAL A 74 -4.61 4.02 3.80
C VAL A 74 -5.01 2.78 3.03
N TYR A 75 -5.27 2.96 1.74
CA TYR A 75 -5.53 1.91 0.76
C TYR A 75 -4.26 1.63 -0.02
N TYR A 76 -4.00 0.38 -0.33
CA TYR A 76 -2.85 -0.03 -1.12
C TYR A 76 -3.23 -1.05 -2.19
N ILE A 77 -2.48 -1.02 -3.28
CA ILE A 77 -2.43 -2.05 -4.32
C ILE A 77 -0.96 -2.38 -4.54
N LEU A 78 -0.59 -3.66 -4.42
CA LEU A 78 0.74 -4.17 -4.71
C LEU A 78 0.67 -5.28 -5.74
N ASP A 79 1.41 -5.12 -6.83
CA ASP A 79 1.59 -6.15 -7.84
C ASP A 79 3.01 -6.69 -7.73
N LEU A 80 3.11 -8.00 -7.54
CA LEU A 80 4.34 -8.78 -7.61
C LEU A 80 4.26 -9.66 -8.85
N GLU A 81 5.01 -9.35 -9.88
CA GLU A 81 4.93 -10.04 -11.18
C GLU A 81 6.29 -10.60 -11.57
N GLY A 82 6.32 -11.55 -12.51
CA GLY A 82 7.58 -11.99 -13.12
C GLY A 82 8.27 -10.81 -13.80
N TYR A 83 9.59 -10.70 -13.64
CA TYR A 83 10.35 -9.61 -14.27
C TYR A 83 10.22 -9.66 -15.79
N GLU A 84 9.85 -8.53 -16.41
CA GLU A 84 9.68 -8.42 -17.85
C GLU A 84 10.83 -7.63 -18.49
N THR A 85 11.48 -8.24 -19.47
CA THR A 85 12.46 -7.57 -20.35
C THR A 85 11.86 -7.32 -21.71
N GLN A 86 12.23 -6.20 -22.32
CA GLN A 86 11.81 -5.85 -23.67
C GLN A 86 13.04 -5.85 -24.59
N THR A 87 12.97 -6.64 -25.66
CA THR A 87 13.99 -6.69 -26.71
C THR A 87 13.37 -6.35 -28.05
N LYS A 88 14.17 -5.90 -29.00
CA LYS A 88 13.74 -5.76 -30.40
C LYS A 88 14.26 -6.95 -31.18
N ASP A 89 13.40 -7.55 -31.99
CA ASP A 89 13.85 -8.56 -32.95
C ASP A 89 14.55 -7.92 -34.16
N SER A 90 15.02 -8.78 -35.07
CA SER A 90 15.68 -8.35 -36.32
C SER A 90 14.78 -7.52 -37.24
N THR A 91 13.48 -7.48 -37.01
CA THR A 91 12.50 -6.67 -37.76
C THR A 91 12.11 -5.38 -37.04
N GLY A 92 12.69 -5.13 -35.86
CA GLY A 92 12.40 -3.96 -35.04
C GLY A 92 11.12 -4.08 -34.20
N LYS A 93 10.45 -5.24 -34.22
CA LYS A 93 9.27 -5.52 -33.39
C LYS A 93 9.70 -5.76 -31.94
N ILE A 94 8.93 -5.21 -31.01
CA ILE A 94 9.16 -5.39 -29.57
C ILE A 94 8.71 -6.79 -29.16
N ILE A 95 9.63 -7.57 -28.61
CA ILE A 95 9.39 -8.84 -27.94
C ILE A 95 9.48 -8.61 -26.44
N ARG A 96 8.50 -9.11 -25.68
CA ARG A 96 8.47 -9.06 -24.23
C ARG A 96 8.76 -10.46 -23.69
N ASN A 97 9.83 -10.60 -22.92
CA ASN A 97 10.18 -11.85 -22.25
C ASN A 97 9.95 -11.68 -20.75
N ARG A 98 9.01 -12.44 -20.20
CA ARG A 98 8.70 -12.45 -18.77
C ARG A 98 9.27 -13.70 -18.12
N VAL A 99 9.91 -13.53 -16.96
CA VAL A 99 10.39 -14.64 -16.14
C VAL A 99 9.20 -15.49 -15.68
N ASP A 100 9.36 -16.82 -15.68
CA ASP A 100 8.36 -17.74 -15.16
C ASP A 100 8.02 -17.40 -13.69
N PHE A 101 6.72 -17.38 -13.40
CA PHE A 101 6.19 -16.97 -12.10
C PHE A 101 5.60 -18.14 -11.30
N ASN A 102 5.52 -19.34 -11.91
CA ASN A 102 4.87 -20.50 -11.28
C ASN A 102 5.54 -20.97 -9.99
N TRP A 103 6.83 -20.69 -9.81
CA TRP A 103 7.59 -21.04 -8.60
C TRP A 103 7.25 -20.17 -7.39
N VAL A 104 6.65 -18.99 -7.57
CA VAL A 104 6.49 -17.99 -6.50
C VAL A 104 5.51 -18.46 -5.42
N LYS A 105 4.32 -18.92 -5.81
CA LYS A 105 3.29 -19.39 -4.87
C LYS A 105 3.79 -20.50 -3.94
N PRO A 106 4.32 -21.64 -4.43
CA PRO A 106 4.80 -22.69 -3.55
C PRO A 106 5.97 -22.23 -2.66
N ALA A 107 6.81 -21.30 -3.15
CA ALA A 107 7.88 -20.73 -2.34
C ALA A 107 7.34 -19.87 -1.19
N LEU A 108 6.33 -19.03 -1.45
CA LEU A 108 5.66 -18.21 -0.43
C LEU A 108 4.89 -19.06 0.58
N GLU A 109 4.25 -20.15 0.16
CA GLU A 109 3.58 -21.10 1.06
C GLU A 109 4.57 -21.79 2.01
N LYS A 110 5.76 -22.13 1.50
CA LYS A 110 6.87 -22.68 2.29
C LYS A 110 7.46 -21.64 3.26
N ASN A 111 7.55 -20.38 2.83
CA ASN A 111 8.09 -19.27 3.62
C ASN A 111 6.98 -18.29 4.04
N LYS A 112 6.05 -18.74 4.89
CA LYS A 112 4.87 -17.95 5.30
C LYS A 112 5.17 -16.59 5.94
N TYR A 113 6.40 -16.39 6.40
CA TYR A 113 6.88 -15.14 6.99
C TYR A 113 7.41 -14.14 5.96
N ASP A 114 7.30 -14.44 4.66
CA ASP A 114 7.62 -13.46 3.62
C ASP A 114 6.59 -12.33 3.62
N TYR A 115 7.08 -11.10 3.67
CA TYR A 115 6.23 -9.94 3.85
C TYR A 115 6.74 -8.70 3.11
N ILE A 116 5.83 -7.74 2.97
CA ILE A 116 6.11 -6.36 2.62
C ILE A 116 5.54 -5.45 3.72
N LYS A 117 6.37 -4.55 4.21
CA LYS A 117 6.01 -3.53 5.20
C LYS A 117 5.84 -2.18 4.53
N LEU A 118 4.78 -1.49 4.90
CA LEU A 118 4.54 -0.09 4.61
C LEU A 118 4.92 0.70 5.86
N GLN A 119 5.96 1.52 5.77
CA GLN A 119 6.52 2.25 6.91
C GLN A 119 6.36 3.76 6.74
N PHE A 120 5.73 4.41 7.72
CA PHE A 120 5.66 5.86 7.79
C PHE A 120 6.90 6.38 8.51
N LEU A 121 7.64 7.26 7.85
CA LEU A 121 8.83 7.87 8.42
C LEU A 121 8.61 9.37 8.63
N ASP A 122 9.15 9.91 9.71
CA ASP A 122 9.27 11.36 9.88
C ASP A 122 10.37 11.97 9.00
N LYS A 123 10.54 13.28 9.10
CA LYS A 123 11.55 14.04 8.33
C LYS A 123 12.99 13.63 8.64
N ASP A 124 13.24 13.08 9.83
CA ASP A 124 14.56 12.69 10.32
C ASP A 124 14.84 11.20 10.04
N GLY A 125 13.84 10.48 9.50
CA GLY A 125 13.92 9.07 9.10
C GLY A 125 13.48 8.09 10.19
N PHE A 126 12.93 8.55 11.31
CA PHE A 126 12.40 7.66 12.35
C PHE A 126 11.06 7.06 11.92
N MET A 127 10.89 5.76 12.17
CA MET A 127 9.64 5.06 11.92
C MET A 127 8.58 5.45 12.94
N LEU A 128 7.46 5.97 12.45
CA LEU A 128 6.33 6.41 13.26
C LEU A 128 5.26 5.33 13.39
N ASP A 129 5.05 4.56 12.32
CA ASP A 129 4.08 3.47 12.26
C ASP A 129 4.41 2.53 11.09
N GLU A 130 3.92 1.29 11.16
CA GLU A 130 4.09 0.30 10.10
C GLU A 130 2.88 -0.62 9.93
N ASN A 131 2.62 -1.02 8.68
CA ASN A 131 1.65 -2.07 8.37
C ASN A 131 2.34 -3.20 7.61
N THR A 132 2.04 -4.45 7.98
CA THR A 132 2.61 -5.64 7.36
C THR A 132 1.60 -6.30 6.43
N ILE A 133 2.07 -6.67 5.23
CA ILE A 133 1.33 -7.47 4.25
C ILE A 133 2.08 -8.79 4.12
N ASN A 134 1.44 -9.87 4.55
CA ASN A 134 1.99 -11.22 4.38
C ASN A 134 1.79 -11.63 2.92
N LEU A 135 2.83 -12.18 2.30
CA LEU A 135 2.79 -12.59 0.90
C LEU A 135 2.22 -13.99 0.71
N SER A 136 2.11 -14.77 1.79
CA SER A 136 1.58 -16.14 1.73
C SER A 136 0.04 -16.22 1.70
N ASP A 137 -0.65 -15.11 1.92
CA ASP A 137 -2.11 -15.04 1.94
C ASP A 137 -2.64 -13.77 1.26
N SER A 138 -3.97 -13.69 1.14
CA SER A 138 -4.69 -12.46 0.77
C SER A 138 -4.33 -11.85 -0.60
N TYR A 139 -3.87 -12.67 -1.55
CA TYR A 139 -3.58 -12.26 -2.92
C TYR A 139 -4.63 -12.73 -3.92
N THR A 140 -4.67 -12.04 -5.05
CA THR A 140 -5.37 -12.46 -6.27
C THR A 140 -4.37 -12.75 -7.38
N ASN A 141 -4.69 -13.67 -8.28
CA ASN A 141 -3.80 -14.00 -9.40
C ASN A 141 -3.91 -12.93 -10.47
N VAL A 142 -2.77 -12.43 -10.93
CA VAL A 142 -2.66 -11.69 -12.19
C VAL A 142 -2.42 -12.71 -13.29
N VAL A 143 -3.31 -12.76 -14.27
CA VAL A 143 -3.22 -13.67 -15.42
C VAL A 143 -2.98 -12.89 -16.71
N ASP A 144 -2.30 -13.52 -17.66
CA ASP A 144 -2.16 -12.97 -19.01
C ASP A 144 -3.32 -13.40 -19.94
N PHE A 145 -3.18 -13.12 -21.24
CA PHE A 145 -4.20 -13.44 -22.23
C PHE A 145 -4.37 -14.95 -22.49
N SER A 146 -3.38 -15.79 -22.16
CA SER A 146 -3.50 -17.26 -22.21
C SER A 146 -4.11 -17.84 -20.94
N GLY A 147 -4.29 -17.03 -19.89
CA GLY A 147 -4.80 -17.45 -18.59
C GLY A 147 -3.69 -17.95 -17.65
N ASP A 148 -2.43 -17.79 -18.03
CA ASP A 148 -1.29 -18.20 -17.21
C ASP A 148 -1.06 -17.20 -16.09
N VAL A 149 -0.74 -17.69 -14.89
CA VAL A 149 -0.48 -16.84 -13.74
C VAL A 149 0.88 -16.17 -13.91
N THR A 150 0.88 -14.85 -14.03
CA THR A 150 2.08 -14.05 -14.26
C THR A 150 2.44 -13.12 -13.10
N GLY A 151 1.57 -13.05 -12.09
CA GLY A 151 1.81 -12.27 -10.89
C GLY A 151 0.79 -12.53 -9.78
N LEU A 152 1.04 -11.91 -8.63
CA LEU A 152 0.15 -11.82 -7.48
C LEU A 152 -0.18 -10.35 -7.21
N LYS A 153 -1.44 -10.06 -6.98
CA LYS A 153 -1.94 -8.74 -6.63
C LYS A 153 -2.50 -8.75 -5.21
N TYR A 154 -2.01 -7.84 -4.38
CA TYR A 154 -2.42 -7.63 -3.00
C TYR A 154 -3.17 -6.30 -2.91
N GLU A 155 -4.39 -6.35 -2.41
CA GLU A 155 -5.22 -5.16 -2.21
C GLU A 155 -5.74 -5.13 -0.79
N GLY A 156 -5.68 -3.97 -0.16
CA GLY A 156 -6.15 -3.86 1.19
C GLY A 156 -6.19 -2.43 1.70
N SER A 157 -6.60 -2.31 2.96
CA SER A 157 -6.57 -1.06 3.68
C SER A 157 -6.29 -1.28 5.16
N PHE A 158 -5.73 -0.27 5.80
CA PHE A 158 -5.50 -0.26 7.24
C PHE A 158 -5.76 1.15 7.79
N SER A 159 -6.09 1.20 9.07
CA SER A 159 -6.31 2.48 9.77
C SER A 159 -4.99 2.99 10.33
N VAL A 160 -4.76 4.30 10.25
CA VAL A 160 -3.57 4.96 10.78
C VAL A 160 -4.01 6.10 11.68
N ASN A 161 -3.29 6.30 12.78
CA ASN A 161 -3.54 7.43 13.67
C ASN A 161 -3.32 8.76 12.91
N PRO A 162 -4.30 9.69 12.88
CA PRO A 162 -4.14 10.99 12.23
C PRO A 162 -2.94 11.79 12.73
N LEU A 163 -2.51 11.60 13.99
CA LEU A 163 -1.33 12.25 14.58
C LEU A 163 0.00 11.63 14.11
N VAL A 164 -0.01 10.38 13.65
CA VAL A 164 1.14 9.77 12.98
C VAL A 164 1.23 10.35 11.57
N LEU A 165 0.11 10.37 10.85
CA LEU A 165 0.03 10.91 9.48
C LEU A 165 0.46 12.37 9.43
N SER A 166 0.15 13.16 10.47
CA SER A 166 0.57 14.57 10.54
C SER A 166 2.07 14.80 10.66
N LYS A 167 2.81 13.80 11.12
CA LYS A 167 4.26 13.83 11.30
C LYS A 167 5.01 13.06 10.22
N ALA A 168 4.31 12.24 9.45
CA ALA A 168 4.89 11.46 8.38
C ALA A 168 5.38 12.38 7.25
N ALA A 169 6.67 12.30 6.95
CA ALA A 169 7.28 12.98 5.82
C ALA A 169 7.36 12.07 4.58
N SER A 170 7.37 10.75 4.77
CA SER A 170 7.39 9.78 3.67
C SER A 170 6.73 8.45 4.03
N LEU A 171 6.37 7.69 3.00
CA LEU A 171 5.94 6.30 3.07
C LEU A 171 6.95 5.44 2.31
N GLN A 172 7.40 4.35 2.92
CA GLN A 172 8.36 3.43 2.30
C GLN A 172 7.83 2.00 2.27
N TYR A 173 8.22 1.27 1.24
CA TYR A 173 7.99 -0.17 1.13
C TYR A 173 9.29 -0.91 1.42
N VAL A 174 9.26 -1.76 2.44
CA VAL A 174 10.40 -2.60 2.84
C VAL A 174 9.97 -4.05 2.78
N TYR A 175 10.73 -4.90 2.10
CA TYR A 175 10.40 -6.30 1.94
C TYR A 175 11.32 -7.20 2.75
N ARG A 176 10.81 -8.39 3.08
CA ARG A 176 11.61 -9.53 3.49
C ARG A 176 11.03 -10.75 2.78
N ILE A 177 11.69 -11.18 1.71
CA ILE A 177 11.23 -12.30 0.90
C ILE A 177 12.35 -13.32 0.84
N LYS A 178 12.33 -14.27 1.77
CA LYS A 178 13.28 -15.38 1.78
C LYS A 178 13.06 -16.29 0.59
N SER A 179 11.84 -16.40 0.06
CA SER A 179 11.55 -17.19 -1.14
C SER A 179 12.42 -16.84 -2.36
N LEU A 180 12.95 -15.61 -2.43
CA LEU A 180 13.88 -15.22 -3.48
C LEU A 180 15.20 -16.00 -3.44
N SER A 181 15.66 -16.47 -2.27
CA SER A 181 16.88 -17.29 -2.18
C SER A 181 16.69 -18.68 -2.79
N ASP A 182 15.45 -19.16 -2.85
CA ASP A 182 15.08 -20.47 -3.39
C ASP A 182 14.60 -20.36 -4.85
N ALA A 183 14.71 -19.18 -5.47
CA ALA A 183 14.23 -18.93 -6.82
C ALA A 183 15.02 -19.77 -7.86
N PRO A 184 14.34 -20.30 -8.91
CA PRO A 184 15.02 -20.98 -10.01
C PRO A 184 16.08 -20.08 -10.66
N LYS A 185 17.22 -20.67 -11.03
CA LYS A 185 18.30 -19.98 -11.73
C LYS A 185 17.86 -19.50 -13.11
#